data_AF-A0A5D3CVD9-F1
#
_entry.id   AF-A0A5D3CVD9-F1
#
_cell.length_a   1.000
_cell.length_b   1.000
_cell.length_c   1.000
_cell.angle_alpha   90.00
_cell.angle_beta   90.00
_cell.angle_gamma   90.00
#
_symmetry.space_group_name_H-M   'P 1'
#
loop_
_entity.id
_entity.type
_entity.pdbx_description
1 polymer ?
#
loop_
_entity_poly.entity_id
_entity_poly.type
_entity_poly.pdbx_seq_one_letter_code
_entity_poly.pdbx_strand_id
1 'polypeptide(L)'
;MCRRWLADEHLDALFLFIRFKIKAVGIPSAQNFTTVDTIFMRLLVVKWSQYKECIKENRPFDWKEKYRLVDYVVGSKEDFQDPWASVDYVYSPFNVHANHWVLLCLGLVSCQVKIWDSLPSLTSVEEMRNILLPI
;
A
#
# COMPACT_ATOMS: atom_id res chain seq x y z
N MET A 1 30.78 -1.78 -8.86
CA MET A 1 29.45 -1.20 -9.20
C MET A 1 28.90 -0.51 -7.95
N CYS A 2 28.56 0.77 -8.03
CA CYS A 2 27.92 1.48 -6.93
C CYS A 2 26.46 1.03 -6.87
N ARG A 3 26.06 0.31 -5.81
CA ARG A 3 24.66 -0.09 -5.60
C ARG A 3 23.87 1.18 -5.25
N ARG A 4 22.89 1.54 -6.08
CA ARG A 4 21.93 2.61 -5.79
C ARG A 4 20.68 1.99 -5.17
N TRP A 5 20.11 2.66 -4.17
CA TRP A 5 18.82 2.29 -3.62
C TRP A 5 17.72 2.46 -4.66
N LEU A 6 16.67 1.65 -4.54
CA LEU A 6 15.48 1.78 -5.38
C LEU A 6 14.75 3.08 -5.00
N ALA A 7 14.30 3.81 -6.02
CA ALA A 7 13.43 4.99 -5.86
C ALA A 7 11.95 4.61 -6.09
N ASP A 8 11.03 5.53 -5.78
CA ASP A 8 9.57 5.33 -5.93
C ASP A 8 9.21 4.79 -7.32
N GLU A 9 9.78 5.36 -8.39
CA GLU A 9 9.46 4.98 -9.77
C GLU A 9 9.85 3.52 -10.07
N HIS A 10 10.91 3.02 -9.42
CA HIS A 10 11.33 1.64 -9.58
C HIS A 10 10.33 0.68 -8.93
N LEU A 11 9.81 1.04 -7.75
CA LEU A 11 8.80 0.21 -7.08
C LEU A 11 7.45 0.30 -7.77
N ASP A 12 7.03 1.49 -8.18
CA ASP A 12 5.79 1.67 -8.92
C ASP A 12 5.80 0.82 -10.21
N ALA A 13 6.90 0.86 -10.96
CA ALA A 13 7.09 0.04 -12.17
C ALA A 13 7.14 -1.47 -11.87
N LEU A 14 7.86 -1.88 -10.81
CA LEU A 14 7.94 -3.28 -10.39
C LEU A 14 6.56 -3.84 -10.03
N PHE A 15 5.81 -3.12 -9.20
CA PHE A 15 4.48 -3.52 -8.77
C PHE A 15 3.50 -3.54 -9.95
N LEU A 16 3.57 -2.56 -10.85
CA LEU A 16 2.78 -2.59 -12.09
C LEU A 16 3.14 -3.81 -12.98
N PHE A 17 4.42 -4.12 -13.11
CA PHE A 17 4.87 -5.28 -13.88
C PHE A 17 4.42 -6.61 -13.28
N ILE A 18 4.54 -6.79 -11.96
CA ILE A 18 4.04 -7.98 -11.26
C ILE A 18 2.55 -8.16 -11.53
N ARG A 19 1.78 -7.07 -11.44
CA ARG A 19 0.34 -7.08 -11.73
C ARG A 19 0.04 -7.56 -13.15
N PHE A 20 0.72 -7.00 -14.14
CA PHE A 20 0.54 -7.41 -15.54
C PHE A 20 0.91 -8.87 -15.77
N LYS A 21 2.00 -9.36 -15.16
CA LYS A 21 2.44 -10.75 -15.34
C LYS A 21 1.45 -11.75 -14.75
N ILE A 22 0.91 -11.49 -13.57
CA ILE A 22 -0.09 -12.37 -12.94
C ILE A 22 -1.34 -12.45 -13.81
N LYS A 23 -1.87 -11.30 -14.26
CA LYS A 23 -3.05 -11.24 -15.14
C LYS A 23 -2.82 -11.93 -16.49
N ALA A 24 -1.68 -11.67 -17.14
CA ALA A 24 -1.40 -12.19 -18.47
C ALA A 24 -1.16 -13.71 -18.49
N VAL A 25 -0.51 -14.24 -17.45
CA VAL A 25 -0.14 -15.66 -17.39
C VAL A 25 -1.21 -16.49 -16.66
N GLY A 26 -2.15 -15.85 -15.96
CA GLY A 26 -3.20 -16.54 -15.20
C GLY A 26 -2.62 -17.44 -14.11
N ILE A 27 -1.47 -17.06 -13.54
CA ILE A 27 -0.76 -17.87 -12.54
C ILE A 27 -1.71 -18.09 -11.37
N PRO A 28 -2.07 -19.34 -11.05
CA PRO A 28 -2.87 -19.63 -9.87
C PRO A 28 -2.08 -19.15 -8.64
N SER A 29 -2.55 -18.09 -8.03
CA SER A 29 -2.00 -17.63 -6.76
C SER A 29 -2.59 -18.48 -5.65
N ALA A 30 -1.77 -18.92 -4.71
CA ALA A 30 -2.24 -19.60 -3.50
C ALA A 30 -3.06 -18.67 -2.58
N GLN A 31 -3.08 -17.37 -2.87
CA GLN A 31 -3.77 -16.33 -2.12
C GLN A 31 -4.41 -15.31 -3.07
N ASN A 32 -5.60 -14.82 -2.74
CA ASN A 32 -6.21 -13.71 -3.48
C ASN A 32 -5.60 -12.41 -2.97
N PHE A 33 -4.91 -11.68 -3.84
CA PHE A 33 -4.27 -10.44 -3.44
C PHE A 33 -4.31 -9.39 -4.53
N THR A 34 -4.25 -8.14 -4.08
CA THR A 34 -4.03 -6.98 -4.93
C THR A 34 -2.78 -6.26 -4.46
N THR A 35 -2.32 -5.29 -5.26
CA THR A 35 -1.18 -4.47 -4.89
C THR A 35 -1.46 -3.00 -5.09
N VAL A 36 -0.93 -2.16 -4.22
CA VAL A 36 -0.88 -0.71 -4.38
C VAL A 36 0.56 -0.24 -4.58
N ASP A 37 0.71 1.03 -4.93
CA ASP A 37 1.98 1.66 -5.27
C ASP A 37 2.30 2.81 -4.30
N THR A 38 3.43 3.49 -4.51
CA THR A 38 3.83 4.60 -3.63
C THR A 38 2.89 5.80 -3.74
N ILE A 39 2.13 5.93 -4.82
CA ILE A 39 1.15 7.00 -5.02
C ILE A 39 -0.04 6.79 -4.07
N PHE A 40 -0.53 5.56 -3.95
CA PHE A 40 -1.59 5.24 -2.99
C PHE A 40 -1.18 5.64 -1.56
N MET A 41 0.00 5.21 -1.11
CA MET A 41 0.47 5.50 0.25
C MET A 41 0.64 7.00 0.50
N ARG A 42 1.18 7.75 -0.47
CA ARG A 42 1.28 9.21 -0.39
C ARG A 42 -0.09 9.88 -0.28
N LEU A 43 -1.05 9.44 -1.09
CA LEU A 43 -2.41 9.97 -1.04
C LEU A 43 -3.10 9.66 0.29
N LEU A 44 -2.90 8.45 0.82
CA LEU A 44 -3.45 8.02 2.11
C LEU A 44 -2.93 8.90 3.25
N VAL A 45 -1.62 9.10 3.36
CA VAL A 45 -0.99 9.96 4.38
C VAL A 45 -1.50 11.40 4.29
N VAL A 46 -1.55 11.97 3.08
CA VAL A 46 -2.03 13.35 2.87
C VAL A 46 -3.49 13.50 3.28
N LYS A 47 -4.32 12.48 3.03
CA LYS A 47 -5.75 12.52 3.32
C LYS A 47 -6.09 12.20 4.76
N TRP A 48 -5.22 11.47 5.45
CA TRP A 48 -5.49 11.02 6.78
C TRP A 48 -5.69 12.16 7.80
N SER A 49 -4.90 13.23 7.74
CA SER A 49 -5.08 14.39 8.62
C SER A 49 -6.49 14.99 8.51
N GLN A 50 -6.99 15.12 7.28
CA GLN A 50 -8.35 15.60 7.01
C GLN A 50 -9.40 14.61 7.51
N TYR A 51 -9.13 13.30 7.38
CA TYR A 51 -10.01 12.24 7.85
C TYR A 51 -10.15 12.25 9.38
N LYS A 52 -9.05 12.46 10.12
CA LYS A 52 -9.07 12.62 11.59
C LYS A 52 -9.97 13.77 12.04
N GLU A 53 -9.87 14.92 11.40
CA GLU A 53 -10.74 16.06 11.74
C GLU A 53 -12.21 15.77 11.46
N CYS A 54 -12.53 15.06 10.35
CA CYS A 54 -13.90 14.64 10.08
C CYS A 54 -14.48 13.75 11.18
N ILE A 55 -13.70 12.76 11.64
CA ILE A 55 -14.11 11.86 12.73
C ILE A 55 -14.37 12.67 14.01
N LYS A 56 -13.43 13.56 14.35
CA LYS A 56 -13.53 14.40 15.55
C LYS A 56 -14.77 15.30 15.54
N GLU A 57 -15.12 15.84 14.39
CA GLU A 57 -16.30 16.70 14.20
C GLU A 57 -17.59 15.91 13.94
N ASN A 58 -17.54 14.57 13.97
CA ASN A 58 -18.65 13.67 13.64
C ASN A 58 -19.31 14.01 12.29
N ARG A 59 -18.51 14.41 11.30
CA ARG A 59 -18.96 14.74 9.95
C ARG A 59 -18.52 13.68 8.94
N PRO A 60 -19.30 13.45 7.87
CA PRO A 60 -18.87 12.55 6.82
C PRO A 60 -17.59 13.07 6.15
N PHE A 61 -16.68 12.16 5.85
CA PHE A 61 -15.53 12.47 5.01
C PHE A 61 -15.97 12.46 3.54
N ASP A 62 -15.74 13.57 2.84
CA ASP A 62 -16.04 13.63 1.42
C ASP A 62 -14.95 12.92 0.60
N TRP A 63 -15.25 11.68 0.21
CA TRP A 63 -14.41 10.90 -0.69
C TRP A 63 -14.50 11.38 -2.14
N LYS A 64 -15.52 12.18 -2.52
CA LYS A 64 -15.77 12.58 -3.92
C LYS A 64 -14.71 13.50 -4.50
N GLU A 65 -14.02 14.31 -3.68
CA GLU A 65 -12.97 15.20 -4.19
C GLU A 65 -11.69 14.46 -4.64
N LYS A 66 -11.48 13.18 -4.30
CA LYS A 66 -10.25 12.45 -4.69
C LYS A 66 -10.53 11.02 -5.13
N TYR A 67 -11.06 10.90 -6.35
CA TYR A 67 -11.30 9.65 -7.08
C TYR A 67 -10.16 8.62 -6.97
N ARG A 68 -8.88 9.05 -6.99
CA ARG A 68 -7.76 8.09 -7.04
C ARG A 68 -7.74 7.08 -5.89
N LEU A 69 -7.97 7.45 -4.62
CA LEU A 69 -7.94 6.49 -3.51
C LEU A 69 -9.08 5.48 -3.60
N VAL A 70 -10.29 5.96 -3.91
CA VAL A 70 -11.46 5.11 -4.09
C VAL A 70 -11.23 4.17 -5.27
N ASP A 71 -10.65 4.68 -6.37
CA ASP A 71 -10.36 3.90 -7.57
C ASP A 71 -9.45 2.69 -7.28
N TYR A 72 -8.45 2.81 -6.39
CA TYR A 72 -7.64 1.68 -5.94
C TYR A 72 -8.49 0.63 -5.20
N VAL A 73 -9.41 1.08 -4.33
CA VAL A 73 -10.23 0.20 -3.49
C VAL A 73 -11.29 -0.53 -4.32
N VAL A 74 -11.96 0.18 -5.23
CA VAL A 74 -13.01 -0.41 -6.07
C VAL A 74 -12.46 -1.12 -7.32
N GLY A 75 -11.18 -0.96 -7.64
CA GLY A 75 -10.56 -1.55 -8.84
C GLY A 75 -11.10 -0.95 -10.16
N SER A 76 -11.43 0.34 -10.19
CA SER A 76 -12.16 0.98 -11.31
C SER A 76 -11.30 1.34 -12.53
N LYS A 77 -9.97 1.25 -12.45
CA LYS A 77 -9.07 1.50 -13.59
C LYS A 77 -8.33 0.24 -13.99
N GLU A 78 -7.97 0.11 -15.26
CA GLU A 78 -7.24 -1.04 -15.80
C GLU A 78 -5.90 -1.29 -15.09
N ASP A 79 -5.22 -0.23 -14.67
CA ASP A 79 -3.98 -0.30 -13.88
C ASP A 79 -4.23 -0.85 -12.46
N PHE A 80 -5.44 -0.64 -11.93
CA PHE A 80 -5.85 -1.12 -10.62
C PHE A 80 -6.31 -2.57 -10.74
N GLN A 81 -5.82 -3.38 -9.82
CA GLN A 81 -6.07 -4.82 -9.75
C GLN A 81 -7.49 -5.10 -9.27
N ASP A 82 -7.77 -6.36 -8.96
CA ASP A 82 -9.02 -6.79 -8.36
C ASP A 82 -9.49 -5.85 -7.24
N PRO A 83 -10.80 -5.54 -7.18
CA PRO A 83 -11.39 -4.77 -6.10
C PRO A 83 -10.98 -5.34 -4.74
N TRP A 84 -10.83 -4.48 -3.75
CA TRP A 84 -10.46 -4.93 -2.40
C TRP A 84 -11.52 -5.86 -1.79
N ALA A 85 -12.76 -5.77 -2.25
CA ALA A 85 -13.85 -6.67 -1.88
C ALA A 85 -13.67 -8.12 -2.37
N SER A 86 -12.79 -8.37 -3.34
CA SER A 86 -12.54 -9.71 -3.92
C SER A 86 -11.20 -10.32 -3.54
N VAL A 87 -10.43 -9.69 -2.65
CA VAL A 87 -9.09 -10.15 -2.26
C VAL A 87 -8.95 -10.24 -0.75
N ASP A 88 -8.04 -11.11 -0.30
CA ASP A 88 -7.76 -11.28 1.13
C ASP A 88 -6.65 -10.33 1.60
N TYR A 89 -5.73 -9.98 0.69
CA TYR A 89 -4.52 -9.24 0.99
C TYR A 89 -4.27 -8.07 0.04
N VAL A 90 -3.79 -6.96 0.60
CA VAL A 90 -3.25 -5.83 -0.16
C VAL A 90 -1.75 -5.70 0.13
N TYR A 91 -0.93 -5.81 -0.90
CA TYR A 91 0.52 -5.56 -0.77
C TYR A 91 0.88 -4.13 -1.13
N SER A 92 1.68 -3.49 -0.30
CA SER A 92 2.15 -2.11 -0.53
C SER A 92 3.65 -1.99 -0.29
N PRO A 93 4.40 -1.29 -1.16
CA PRO A 93 5.71 -0.81 -0.78
C PRO A 93 5.56 0.30 0.27
N PHE A 94 6.49 0.36 1.22
CA PHE A 94 6.56 1.44 2.21
C PHE A 94 8.01 1.84 2.46
N ASN A 95 8.28 3.14 2.39
CA ASN A 95 9.62 3.67 2.60
C ASN A 95 9.77 4.16 4.03
N VAL A 96 10.59 3.46 4.81
CA VAL A 96 10.98 3.84 6.16
C VAL A 96 12.05 4.92 6.07
N HIS A 97 11.70 6.13 6.52
CA HIS A 97 12.58 7.30 6.59
C HIS A 97 13.26 7.69 5.26
N ALA A 98 12.60 7.41 4.12
CA ALA A 98 13.17 7.65 2.78
C ALA A 98 14.51 6.92 2.52
N ASN A 99 14.81 5.87 3.28
CA ASN A 99 16.10 5.18 3.26
C ASN A 99 15.97 3.66 3.03
N HIS A 100 14.89 3.06 3.52
CA HIS A 100 14.73 1.61 3.56
C HIS A 100 13.34 1.18 3.12
N TRP A 101 13.27 0.24 2.18
CA TRP A 101 12.00 -0.27 1.69
C TRP A 101 11.58 -1.52 2.45
N VAL A 102 10.35 -1.50 2.93
CA VAL A 102 9.66 -2.68 3.47
C VAL A 102 8.42 -2.99 2.65
N LEU A 103 8.02 -4.27 2.67
CA LEU A 103 6.75 -4.69 2.09
C LEU A 103 5.71 -4.79 3.20
N LEU A 104 4.60 -4.06 3.06
CA LEU A 104 3.42 -4.23 3.88
C LEU A 104 2.47 -5.24 3.23
N CYS A 105 1.85 -6.11 4.02
CA CYS A 105 0.69 -6.90 3.65
C CYS A 105 -0.44 -6.57 4.62
N LEU A 106 -1.49 -5.97 4.09
CA LEU A 106 -2.71 -5.67 4.81
C LEU A 106 -3.64 -6.88 4.64
N GLY A 107 -3.84 -7.64 5.71
CA GLY A 107 -4.86 -8.69 5.75
C GLY A 107 -6.22 -8.06 6.03
N LEU A 108 -7.08 -8.03 5.02
CA LEU A 108 -8.37 -7.33 5.09
C LEU A 108 -9.35 -8.04 6.03
N VAL A 109 -9.34 -9.39 6.03
CA VAL A 109 -10.19 -10.20 6.91
C VAL A 109 -9.65 -10.27 8.34
N SER A 110 -8.33 -10.41 8.49
CA SER A 110 -7.70 -10.54 9.81
C SER A 110 -7.48 -9.19 10.51
N CYS A 111 -7.67 -8.07 9.80
CA CYS A 111 -7.36 -6.72 10.28
C CYS A 111 -5.92 -6.60 10.81
N GLN A 112 -4.97 -7.21 10.10
CA GLN A 112 -3.55 -7.23 10.50
C GLN A 112 -2.66 -6.64 9.42
N VAL A 113 -1.61 -5.94 9.87
CA VAL A 113 -0.51 -5.51 9.01
C VAL A 113 0.69 -6.42 9.28
N LYS A 114 1.15 -7.14 8.26
CA LYS A 114 2.41 -7.90 8.27
C LYS A 114 3.46 -7.12 7.51
N ILE A 115 4.71 -7.20 7.97
CA ILE A 115 5.83 -6.43 7.43
C ILE A 115 6.94 -7.42 7.08
N TRP A 116 7.43 -7.36 5.84
CA TRP A 116 8.67 -8.02 5.46
C TRP A 116 9.75 -6.96 5.38
N ASP A 117 10.68 -7.07 6.32
CA ASP A 117 11.85 -6.23 6.44
C ASP A 117 13.08 -7.06 6.08
N SER A 118 13.73 -6.74 4.97
CA SER A 118 14.95 -7.42 4.53
C SER A 118 16.20 -6.98 5.30
N LEU A 119 16.12 -5.90 6.09
CA LEU A 119 17.25 -5.33 6.82
C LEU A 119 16.80 -4.83 8.22
N PRO A 120 16.41 -5.76 9.13
CA PRO A 120 15.85 -5.43 10.44
C PRO A 120 16.83 -4.71 11.38
N SER A 121 18.11 -4.62 11.02
CA SER A 121 19.09 -3.82 11.76
C SER A 121 18.92 -2.32 11.59
N LEU A 122 18.18 -1.84 10.57
CA LEU A 122 17.99 -0.41 10.32
C LEU A 122 16.83 0.20 11.10
N THR A 123 15.82 -0.58 11.43
CA THR A 123 14.61 -0.10 12.11
C THR A 123 14.18 -1.11 13.14
N SER A 124 14.16 -0.70 14.41
CA SER A 124 13.74 -1.59 15.49
C SER A 124 12.24 -1.92 15.35
N VAL A 125 11.82 -3.05 15.91
CA VAL A 125 10.39 -3.46 15.90
C VAL A 125 9.51 -2.39 16.56
N GLU A 126 9.98 -1.76 17.62
CA GLU A 126 9.24 -0.72 18.33
C GLU A 126 9.13 0.57 17.49
N GLU A 127 10.21 0.96 16.82
CA GLU A 127 10.19 2.09 15.90
C GLU A 127 9.26 1.83 14.71
N MET A 128 9.33 0.64 14.11
CA MET A 128 8.44 0.23 13.02
C MET A 128 6.97 0.29 13.45
N ARG A 129 6.67 -0.18 14.66
CA ARG A 129 5.34 -0.04 15.25
C ARG A 129 4.96 1.41 15.39
N ASN A 130 5.81 2.29 15.90
CA ASN A 130 5.50 3.70 16.06
C ASN A 130 5.26 4.43 14.73
N ILE A 131 5.94 4.01 13.66
CA ILE A 131 5.73 4.56 12.30
C ILE A 131 4.38 4.12 11.72
N LEU A 132 3.93 2.91 12.05
CA LEU A 132 2.71 2.30 11.52
C LEU A 132 1.50 2.35 12.47
N LEU A 133 1.72 2.70 13.74
CA LEU A 133 0.68 3.27 14.60
C LEU A 133 0.03 4.39 13.81
N PRO A 134 -1.29 4.62 13.99
CA PRO A 134 -2.07 5.37 13.03
C PRO A 134 -1.28 6.59 12.55
N ILE A 135 -0.76 6.49 11.31
CA ILE A 135 -0.79 7.59 10.35
C ILE A 135 -2.06 8.32 10.70
#